data_AF-A0A2A5GX17-F1
#
_entry.id   AF-A0A2A5GX17-F1
#
_cell.length_a   1.000
_cell.length_b   1.000
_cell.length_c   1.000
_cell.angle_alpha   90.00
_cell.angle_beta   90.00
_cell.angle_gamma   90.00
#
_symmetry.space_group_name_H-M   'P 1'
#
loop_
_entity.id
_entity.type
_entity.pdbx_description
1 polymer ?
#
loop_
_entity_poly.entity_id
_entity_poly.type
_entity_poly.pdbx_seq_one_letter_code
_entity_poly.pdbx_strand_id
1 'polypeptide(L)'
;MKSTSDSFKSNTGAHSFKGAASFTDHLNNTALYEAEDNVVENFDSLVGEMRDWLKDRDYKQAEVLMDLMLECNKEKTRQDGITPSALHEITQAVWFINCIESGLHVDDKEGIISVIFAHDLGEDFGFSPQYMENHLLKNGVKSRKDIDTFKTSFDAISKRYGKNGPDRYKNEYKYSCAVRGDRNASVAKMFDRAHNVMTLVGVKDKLKIADYTAKTLQLQHDNVEAASSKFPAQESIYKTLQQLIRQEVQTCYYYIVDTGKKITDNDDLDIAMPQKGFKDLPLGLHPLIVAAERIRHTYPDTHLAENNDADIDQKNNYSNDDNPNFSQ
;
A
#
# COMPACT_ATOMS: atom_id res chain seq x y z
N MET A 1 7.82 5.39 -43.88
CA MET A 1 8.58 4.56 -42.91
C MET A 1 7.66 3.47 -42.41
N LYS A 2 8.11 2.21 -42.48
CA LYS A 2 7.30 1.03 -42.16
C LYS A 2 7.05 0.94 -40.66
N SER A 3 5.79 0.71 -40.31
CA SER A 3 5.31 0.31 -38.98
C SER A 3 5.82 -1.10 -38.67
N THR A 4 6.52 -1.27 -37.56
CA THR A 4 6.79 -2.57 -36.94
C THR A 4 6.00 -2.62 -35.64
N SER A 5 4.84 -3.28 -35.71
CA SER A 5 4.09 -3.73 -34.55
C SER A 5 4.81 -4.93 -33.94
N ASP A 6 5.68 -4.68 -32.97
CA ASP A 6 6.16 -5.76 -32.11
C ASP A 6 5.06 -6.08 -31.10
N SER A 7 4.28 -7.10 -31.44
CA SER A 7 3.32 -7.74 -30.56
C SER A 7 4.05 -8.32 -29.35
N PHE A 8 3.71 -7.81 -28.17
CA PHE A 8 4.07 -8.35 -26.87
C PHE A 8 3.68 -9.84 -26.83
N LYS A 9 4.65 -10.75 -26.75
CA LYS A 9 4.38 -12.19 -26.57
C LYS A 9 4.46 -12.51 -25.09
N SER A 10 3.31 -12.55 -24.44
CA SER A 10 3.22 -13.10 -23.08
C SER A 10 3.48 -14.61 -23.14
N ASN A 11 4.38 -15.10 -22.31
CA ASN A 11 4.67 -16.53 -22.17
C ASN A 11 3.66 -17.21 -21.21
N THR A 12 2.38 -16.82 -21.25
CA THR A 12 1.34 -17.15 -20.26
C THR A 12 0.69 -18.53 -20.47
N GLY A 13 1.41 -19.49 -21.03
CA GLY A 13 0.83 -20.76 -21.48
C GLY A 13 0.38 -21.75 -20.41
N ALA A 14 0.76 -21.59 -19.13
CA ALA A 14 0.55 -22.65 -18.13
C ALA A 14 0.01 -22.22 -16.75
N HIS A 15 -0.15 -20.93 -16.46
CA HIS A 15 -0.49 -20.45 -15.11
C HIS A 15 -1.51 -19.29 -15.10
N SER A 16 -2.46 -19.25 -16.03
CA SER A 16 -3.55 -18.26 -15.95
C SER A 16 -4.45 -18.56 -14.75
N PHE A 17 -4.91 -17.52 -14.04
CA PHE A 17 -5.93 -17.59 -12.98
C PHE A 17 -7.17 -18.45 -13.34
N LYS A 18 -7.44 -18.67 -14.63
CA LYS A 18 -8.53 -19.51 -15.14
C LYS A 18 -8.47 -20.94 -14.56
N GLY A 19 -9.17 -21.15 -13.45
CA GLY A 19 -9.31 -22.43 -12.77
C GLY A 19 -8.98 -22.41 -11.27
N ALA A 20 -8.43 -21.31 -10.74
CA ALA A 20 -8.17 -21.18 -9.31
C ALA A 20 -9.44 -20.87 -8.49
N ALA A 21 -9.46 -21.30 -7.22
CA ALA A 21 -10.59 -21.08 -6.32
C ALA A 21 -10.71 -19.62 -5.86
N SER A 22 -9.58 -18.92 -5.71
CA SER A 22 -9.49 -17.49 -5.42
C SER A 22 -8.21 -16.91 -6.02
N PHE A 23 -8.18 -15.59 -6.23
CA PHE A 23 -7.00 -14.90 -6.80
C PHE A 23 -5.81 -15.04 -5.86
N THR A 24 -6.10 -14.92 -4.57
CA THR A 24 -5.12 -15.13 -3.50
C THR A 24 -4.52 -16.53 -3.53
N ASP A 25 -5.34 -17.57 -3.64
CA ASP A 25 -4.84 -18.94 -3.72
C ASP A 25 -3.95 -19.14 -4.97
N HIS A 26 -4.32 -18.51 -6.08
CA HIS A 26 -3.51 -18.53 -7.30
C HIS A 26 -2.13 -17.91 -7.09
N LEU A 27 -2.09 -16.72 -6.49
CA LEU A 27 -0.84 -16.02 -6.21
C LEU A 27 0.05 -16.80 -5.23
N ASN A 28 -0.55 -17.47 -4.24
CA ASN A 28 0.18 -18.33 -3.29
C ASN A 28 0.77 -19.57 -3.98
N ASN A 29 0.03 -20.19 -4.90
CA ASN A 29 0.47 -21.41 -5.58
C ASN A 29 1.48 -21.18 -6.71
N THR A 30 1.58 -19.95 -7.22
CA THR A 30 2.46 -19.60 -8.34
C THR A 30 3.82 -19.06 -7.90
N ALA A 31 4.04 -18.87 -6.60
CA ALA A 31 5.27 -18.31 -6.03
C ALA A 31 5.67 -16.94 -6.62
N LEU A 32 4.73 -16.21 -7.24
CA LEU A 32 4.99 -14.92 -7.91
C LEU A 32 5.61 -13.87 -6.96
N TYR A 33 5.46 -14.06 -5.65
CA TYR A 33 5.90 -13.15 -4.60
C TYR A 33 6.72 -13.83 -3.49
N GLU A 34 7.27 -15.02 -3.69
CA GLU A 34 8.04 -15.70 -2.63
C GLU A 34 9.47 -15.16 -2.44
N ALA A 35 9.98 -14.35 -3.38
CA ALA A 35 11.26 -13.63 -3.23
C ALA A 35 11.10 -12.18 -3.70
N GLU A 36 11.42 -11.21 -2.84
CA GLU A 36 11.29 -9.76 -3.14
C GLU A 36 12.13 -9.34 -4.35
N ASP A 37 13.31 -9.96 -4.54
CA ASP A 37 14.18 -9.78 -5.70
C ASP A 37 13.51 -10.19 -7.02
N ASN A 38 12.48 -11.05 -6.94
CA ASN A 38 11.78 -11.66 -8.05
C ASN A 38 10.49 -10.91 -8.40
N VAL A 39 10.00 -10.00 -7.55
CA VAL A 39 8.75 -9.25 -7.80
C VAL A 39 8.89 -8.30 -9.00
N VAL A 40 10.10 -7.74 -9.21
CA VAL A 40 10.41 -6.95 -10.41
C VAL A 40 10.40 -7.84 -11.66
N GLU A 41 10.97 -9.05 -11.56
CA GLU A 41 11.01 -10.01 -12.67
C GLU A 41 9.61 -10.59 -12.98
N ASN A 42 8.75 -10.70 -11.97
CA ASN A 42 7.39 -11.22 -12.06
C ASN A 42 6.32 -10.16 -12.33
N PHE A 43 6.68 -8.87 -12.43
CA PHE A 43 5.73 -7.77 -12.56
C PHE A 43 4.79 -7.93 -13.77
N ASP A 44 5.33 -8.35 -14.92
CA ASP A 44 4.53 -8.56 -16.13
C ASP A 44 3.51 -9.70 -15.96
N SER A 45 3.91 -10.79 -15.28
CA SER A 45 3.02 -11.91 -14.97
C SER A 45 1.89 -11.44 -14.06
N LEU A 46 2.22 -10.68 -13.01
CA LEU A 46 1.25 -10.10 -12.10
C LEU A 46 0.25 -9.17 -12.80
N VAL A 47 0.73 -8.30 -13.68
CA VAL A 47 -0.14 -7.44 -14.49
C VAL A 47 -1.08 -8.29 -15.36
N GLY A 48 -0.57 -9.39 -15.92
CA GLY A 48 -1.36 -10.39 -16.63
C GLY A 48 -2.49 -10.97 -15.77
N GLU A 49 -2.15 -11.47 -14.58
CA GLU A 49 -3.11 -12.08 -13.65
C GLU A 49 -4.16 -11.06 -13.17
N MET A 50 -3.75 -9.84 -12.83
CA MET A 50 -4.68 -8.76 -12.47
C MET A 50 -5.64 -8.45 -13.63
N ARG A 51 -5.14 -8.39 -14.86
CA ARG A 51 -5.96 -8.14 -16.05
C ARG A 51 -6.99 -9.24 -16.26
N ASP A 52 -6.59 -10.51 -16.11
CA ASP A 52 -7.49 -11.65 -16.23
C ASP A 52 -8.56 -11.62 -15.13
N TRP A 53 -8.20 -11.33 -13.88
CA TRP A 53 -9.14 -11.20 -12.77
C TRP A 53 -10.20 -10.12 -12.99
N LEU A 54 -9.80 -8.96 -13.51
CA LEU A 54 -10.71 -7.85 -13.85
C LEU A 54 -11.67 -8.23 -14.98
N LYS A 55 -11.16 -8.88 -16.03
CA LYS A 55 -11.97 -9.32 -17.18
C LYS A 55 -13.01 -10.36 -16.79
N ASP A 56 -12.64 -11.34 -15.97
CA ASP A 56 -13.54 -12.40 -15.53
C ASP A 56 -14.72 -11.86 -14.70
N ARG A 57 -14.61 -10.64 -14.17
CA ARG A 57 -15.65 -9.95 -13.39
C ARG A 57 -16.35 -8.82 -14.15
N ASP A 58 -16.04 -8.63 -15.43
CA ASP A 58 -16.54 -7.53 -16.27
C ASP A 58 -16.23 -6.13 -15.69
N TYR A 59 -15.10 -5.99 -15.01
CA TYR A 59 -14.67 -4.70 -14.41
C TYR A 59 -13.96 -3.81 -15.44
N LYS A 60 -14.72 -3.41 -16.46
CA LYS A 60 -14.19 -2.69 -17.63
C LYS A 60 -13.59 -1.32 -17.27
N GLN A 61 -14.18 -0.60 -16.32
CA GLN A 61 -13.66 0.70 -15.88
C GLN A 61 -12.29 0.55 -15.23
N ALA A 62 -12.15 -0.42 -14.33
CA ALA A 62 -10.88 -0.70 -13.67
C ALA A 62 -9.81 -1.19 -14.65
N GLU A 63 -10.17 -2.05 -15.62
CA GLU A 63 -9.26 -2.52 -16.68
C GLU A 63 -8.68 -1.33 -17.48
N VAL A 64 -9.54 -0.42 -17.94
CA VAL A 64 -9.13 0.76 -18.71
C VAL A 64 -8.20 1.67 -17.91
N LEU A 65 -8.49 1.87 -16.61
CA LEU A 65 -7.67 2.71 -15.74
C LEU A 65 -6.34 2.06 -15.38
N MET A 66 -6.30 0.73 -15.23
CA MET A 66 -5.06 0.00 -15.07
C MET A 66 -4.15 0.18 -16.29
N ASP A 67 -4.70 0.03 -17.51
CA ASP A 67 -3.95 0.22 -18.75
C ASP A 67 -3.40 1.65 -18.87
N LEU A 68 -4.21 2.67 -18.53
CA LEU A 68 -3.76 4.07 -18.51
C LEU A 68 -2.65 4.30 -17.47
N MET A 69 -2.78 3.73 -16.27
CA MET A 69 -1.78 3.83 -15.20
C MET A 69 -0.46 3.19 -15.64
N LEU A 70 -0.51 1.99 -16.25
CA LEU A 70 0.67 1.28 -16.78
C LEU A 70 1.34 2.08 -17.89
N GLU A 71 0.57 2.67 -18.82
CA GLU A 71 1.11 3.52 -19.89
C GLU A 71 1.86 4.73 -19.32
N CYS A 72 1.26 5.40 -18.34
CA CYS A 72 1.82 6.57 -17.68
C CYS A 72 3.11 6.26 -16.89
N ASN A 73 3.24 5.04 -16.39
CA ASN A 73 4.35 4.58 -15.55
C ASN A 73 5.36 3.67 -16.25
N LYS A 74 5.23 3.40 -17.56
CA LYS A 74 5.97 2.37 -18.31
C LYS A 74 7.50 2.40 -18.16
N GLU A 75 8.09 3.58 -17.97
CA GLU A 75 9.55 3.76 -17.84
C GLU A 75 9.93 4.40 -16.50
N LYS A 76 8.98 4.53 -15.58
CA LYS A 76 9.21 5.14 -14.28
C LYS A 76 9.56 4.09 -13.25
N THR A 77 10.53 4.42 -12.41
CA THR A 77 10.87 3.64 -11.22
C THR A 77 10.38 4.36 -9.96
N ARG A 78 10.20 3.61 -8.88
CA ARG A 78 10.00 4.14 -7.53
C ARG A 78 11.27 4.86 -7.04
N GLN A 79 11.21 5.36 -5.81
CA GLN A 79 12.29 6.12 -5.18
C GLN A 79 13.56 5.30 -4.93
N ASP A 80 13.47 3.96 -5.01
CA ASP A 80 14.61 3.03 -4.95
C ASP A 80 15.38 2.93 -6.29
N GLY A 81 14.85 3.49 -7.38
CA GLY A 81 15.50 3.51 -8.69
C GLY A 81 15.44 2.20 -9.48
N ILE A 82 14.85 1.14 -8.93
CA ILE A 82 14.81 -0.19 -9.56
C ILE A 82 13.39 -0.75 -9.69
N THR A 83 12.50 -0.43 -8.76
CA THR A 83 11.15 -0.99 -8.73
C THR A 83 10.27 -0.24 -9.71
N PRO A 84 9.50 -0.90 -10.60
CA PRO A 84 8.53 -0.23 -11.47
C PRO A 84 7.56 0.64 -10.67
N SER A 85 7.33 1.88 -11.11
CA SER A 85 6.47 2.82 -10.37
C SER A 85 5.04 2.29 -10.19
N ALA A 86 4.53 1.63 -11.23
CA ALA A 86 3.20 1.02 -11.27
C ALA A 86 2.99 -0.12 -10.25
N LEU A 87 4.06 -0.69 -9.69
CA LEU A 87 3.93 -1.72 -8.65
C LEU A 87 3.21 -1.18 -7.41
N HIS A 88 3.28 0.13 -7.18
CA HIS A 88 2.58 0.79 -6.08
C HIS A 88 1.07 0.57 -6.16
N GLU A 89 0.44 0.89 -7.29
CA GLU A 89 -1.00 0.77 -7.49
C GLU A 89 -1.42 -0.69 -7.64
N ILE A 90 -0.60 -1.52 -8.31
CA ILE A 90 -0.88 -2.95 -8.46
C ILE A 90 -0.88 -3.65 -7.09
N THR A 91 0.09 -3.38 -6.23
CA THR A 91 0.16 -3.96 -4.88
C THR A 91 -1.05 -3.57 -4.03
N GLN A 92 -1.45 -2.29 -4.09
CA GLN A 92 -2.68 -1.82 -3.42
C GLN A 92 -3.93 -2.56 -3.93
N ALA A 93 -4.03 -2.81 -5.24
CA ALA A 93 -5.16 -3.53 -5.82
C ALA A 93 -5.19 -5.01 -5.39
N VAL A 94 -4.03 -5.68 -5.34
CA VAL A 94 -3.92 -7.07 -4.85
C VAL A 94 -4.39 -7.16 -3.40
N TRP A 95 -3.92 -6.25 -2.55
CA TRP A 95 -4.34 -6.15 -1.15
C TRP A 95 -5.84 -5.90 -0.99
N PHE A 96 -6.42 -5.06 -1.84
CA PHE A 96 -7.86 -4.82 -1.86
C PHE A 96 -8.64 -6.07 -2.28
N ILE A 97 -8.20 -6.75 -3.33
CA ILE A 97 -8.82 -8.00 -3.80
C ILE A 97 -8.82 -9.05 -2.69
N ASN A 98 -7.70 -9.21 -1.98
CA ASN A 98 -7.62 -10.15 -0.86
C ASN A 98 -8.62 -9.81 0.25
N CYS A 99 -8.77 -8.53 0.58
CA CYS A 99 -9.76 -8.09 1.56
C CYS A 99 -11.18 -8.52 1.19
N ILE A 100 -11.59 -8.30 -0.06
CA ILE A 100 -12.96 -8.60 -0.50
C ILE A 100 -13.18 -10.11 -0.71
N GLU A 101 -12.17 -10.88 -1.12
CA GLU A 101 -12.25 -12.34 -1.24
C GLU A 101 -12.27 -13.01 0.15
N SER A 102 -11.65 -12.39 1.16
CA SER A 102 -11.76 -12.76 2.58
C SER A 102 -13.10 -12.38 3.22
N GLY A 103 -14.05 -11.86 2.44
CA GLY A 103 -15.40 -11.52 2.92
C GLY A 103 -15.53 -10.16 3.59
N LEU A 104 -14.57 -9.25 3.44
CA LEU A 104 -14.77 -7.86 3.85
C LEU A 104 -15.69 -7.15 2.85
N HIS A 105 -16.79 -6.59 3.37
CA HIS A 105 -17.80 -5.95 2.55
C HIS A 105 -17.37 -4.54 2.13
N VAL A 106 -17.64 -4.22 0.87
CA VAL A 106 -17.58 -2.88 0.27
C VAL A 106 -18.71 -2.74 -0.73
N ASP A 107 -19.23 -1.53 -0.91
CA ASP A 107 -20.41 -1.31 -1.75
C ASP A 107 -20.08 -1.25 -3.25
N ASP A 108 -18.86 -0.85 -3.60
CA ASP A 108 -18.45 -0.56 -4.98
C ASP A 108 -17.02 -1.03 -5.25
N LYS A 109 -16.89 -2.33 -5.56
CA LYS A 109 -15.58 -2.99 -5.74
C LYS A 109 -14.81 -2.44 -6.94
N GLU A 110 -15.46 -2.35 -8.10
CA GLU A 110 -14.84 -1.83 -9.31
C GLU A 110 -14.49 -0.35 -9.16
N GLY A 111 -15.37 0.46 -8.55
CA GLY A 111 -15.11 1.87 -8.31
C GLY A 111 -13.93 2.10 -7.37
N ILE A 112 -13.75 1.30 -6.32
CA ILE A 112 -12.58 1.40 -5.42
C ILE A 112 -11.29 1.03 -6.16
N ILE A 113 -11.27 -0.09 -6.90
CA ILE A 113 -10.09 -0.49 -7.69
C ILE A 113 -9.75 0.58 -8.74
N SER A 114 -10.77 1.14 -9.40
CA SER A 114 -10.62 2.23 -10.35
C SER A 114 -9.92 3.44 -9.72
N VAL A 115 -10.32 3.81 -8.50
CA VAL A 115 -9.67 4.90 -7.75
C VAL A 115 -8.24 4.52 -7.36
N ILE A 116 -7.99 3.29 -6.92
CA ILE A 116 -6.63 2.80 -6.62
C ILE A 116 -5.70 2.98 -7.83
N PHE A 117 -6.09 2.52 -9.02
CA PHE A 117 -5.26 2.68 -10.22
C PHE A 117 -5.08 4.12 -10.66
N ALA A 118 -6.04 4.99 -10.34
CA ALA A 118 -6.04 6.37 -10.81
C ALA A 118 -5.48 7.39 -9.82
N HIS A 119 -5.33 7.07 -8.53
CA HIS A 119 -5.24 8.10 -7.48
C HIS A 119 -4.07 9.09 -7.67
N ASP A 120 -2.93 8.63 -8.16
CA ASP A 120 -1.76 9.48 -8.42
C ASP A 120 -1.79 10.14 -9.82
N LEU A 121 -2.66 9.71 -10.73
CA LEU A 121 -2.72 10.24 -12.10
C LEU A 121 -3.09 11.73 -12.15
N GLY A 122 -3.90 12.19 -11.20
CA GLY A 122 -4.22 13.59 -11.05
C GLY A 122 -2.98 14.42 -10.71
N GLU A 123 -2.27 14.02 -9.65
CA GLU A 123 -1.14 14.77 -9.12
C GLU A 123 0.10 14.68 -10.01
N ASP A 124 0.42 13.50 -10.54
CA ASP A 124 1.67 13.28 -11.27
C ASP A 124 1.59 13.61 -12.76
N PHE A 125 0.40 13.52 -13.36
CA PHE A 125 0.21 13.64 -14.81
C PHE A 125 -0.79 14.74 -15.19
N GLY A 126 -1.46 15.37 -14.22
CA GLY A 126 -2.35 16.49 -14.47
C GLY A 126 -3.70 16.10 -15.06
N PHE A 127 -4.10 14.84 -14.92
CA PHE A 127 -5.40 14.39 -15.39
C PHE A 127 -6.51 14.95 -14.52
N SER A 128 -7.45 15.66 -15.15
CA SER A 128 -8.65 16.19 -14.47
C SER A 128 -9.80 15.18 -14.53
N PRO A 129 -10.84 15.32 -13.70
CA PRO A 129 -12.02 14.45 -13.76
C PRO A 129 -12.67 14.43 -15.15
N GLN A 130 -12.62 15.56 -15.87
CA GLN A 130 -13.14 15.64 -17.23
C GLN A 130 -12.29 14.86 -18.24
N TYR A 131 -10.96 14.90 -18.08
CA TYR A 131 -10.07 14.08 -18.89
C TYR A 131 -10.38 12.59 -18.68
N MET A 132 -10.48 12.16 -17.42
CA MET A 132 -10.72 10.76 -17.09
C MET A 132 -12.06 10.27 -17.63
N GLU A 133 -13.11 11.08 -17.53
CA GLU A 133 -14.41 10.80 -18.15
C GLU A 133 -14.28 10.53 -19.65
N ASN A 134 -13.64 11.45 -20.38
CA ASN A 134 -13.49 11.34 -21.82
C ASN A 134 -12.67 10.10 -22.20
N HIS A 135 -11.64 9.78 -21.41
CA HIS A 135 -10.82 8.59 -21.60
C HIS A 135 -11.63 7.30 -21.41
N LEU A 136 -12.45 7.21 -20.35
CA LEU A 136 -13.30 6.06 -20.08
C LEU A 136 -14.35 5.85 -21.19
N LEU A 137 -15.01 6.92 -21.62
CA LEU A 137 -16.00 6.86 -22.71
C LEU A 137 -15.37 6.40 -24.03
N LYS A 138 -14.19 6.94 -24.37
CA LYS A 138 -13.46 6.58 -25.59
C LYS A 138 -13.07 5.10 -25.61
N ASN A 139 -12.80 4.52 -24.44
CA ASN A 139 -12.42 3.11 -24.27
C ASN A 139 -13.62 2.20 -23.95
N GLY A 140 -14.84 2.67 -24.20
CA GLY A 140 -16.04 1.82 -24.22
C GLY A 140 -16.71 1.58 -22.87
N VAL A 141 -16.36 2.34 -21.83
CA VAL A 141 -17.10 2.33 -20.56
C VAL A 141 -18.42 3.07 -20.77
N LYS A 142 -19.54 2.35 -20.67
CA LYS A 142 -20.87 2.87 -21.05
C LYS A 142 -21.68 3.43 -19.88
N SER A 143 -21.41 2.97 -18.66
CA SER A 143 -22.22 3.34 -17.50
C SER A 143 -21.93 4.76 -17.05
N ARG A 144 -22.88 5.67 -17.31
CA ARG A 144 -22.70 7.07 -16.96
C ARG A 144 -22.63 7.29 -15.45
N LYS A 145 -23.44 6.53 -14.70
CA LYS A 145 -23.49 6.58 -13.23
C LYS A 145 -22.14 6.17 -12.61
N ASP A 146 -21.52 5.12 -13.13
CA ASP A 146 -20.27 4.61 -12.57
C ASP A 146 -19.12 5.56 -12.88
N ILE A 147 -19.10 6.13 -14.09
CA ILE A 147 -18.16 7.20 -14.46
C ILE A 147 -18.33 8.42 -13.55
N ASP A 148 -19.55 8.89 -13.31
CA ASP A 148 -19.80 10.06 -12.45
C ASP A 148 -19.42 9.79 -10.98
N THR A 149 -19.65 8.56 -10.51
CA THR A 149 -19.21 8.10 -9.18
C THR A 149 -17.68 8.12 -9.10
N PHE A 150 -17.00 7.50 -10.07
CA PHE A 150 -15.54 7.48 -10.15
C PHE A 150 -14.95 8.89 -10.22
N LYS A 151 -15.50 9.80 -11.04
CA LYS A 151 -15.03 11.18 -11.13
C LYS A 151 -15.07 11.88 -9.78
N THR A 152 -16.14 11.68 -9.02
CA THR A 152 -16.30 12.28 -7.69
C THR A 152 -15.23 11.75 -6.74
N SER A 153 -14.97 10.44 -6.76
CA SER A 153 -13.96 9.81 -5.92
C SER A 153 -12.52 10.17 -6.33
N PHE A 154 -12.22 10.18 -7.63
CA PHE A 154 -10.94 10.61 -8.19
C PHE A 154 -10.65 12.08 -7.86
N ASP A 155 -11.66 12.94 -7.99
CA ASP A 155 -11.57 14.32 -7.57
C ASP A 155 -11.35 14.41 -6.05
N ALA A 156 -12.08 13.67 -5.23
CA ALA A 156 -11.88 13.71 -3.78
C ALA A 156 -10.46 13.29 -3.33
N ILE A 157 -9.84 12.32 -4.01
CA ILE A 157 -8.52 11.79 -3.64
C ILE A 157 -7.34 12.60 -4.21
N SER A 158 -7.57 13.40 -5.26
CA SER A 158 -6.52 14.20 -5.90
C SER A 158 -6.28 15.54 -5.19
N LYS A 159 -5.11 15.73 -4.56
CA LYS A 159 -4.76 17.00 -3.87
C LYS A 159 -4.59 18.16 -4.83
N ARG A 160 -4.09 17.87 -6.04
CA ARG A 160 -3.78 18.83 -7.10
C ARG A 160 -3.86 18.14 -8.46
N TYR A 161 -3.83 18.94 -9.53
CA TYR A 161 -3.70 18.44 -10.90
C TYR A 161 -2.37 18.88 -11.50
N GLY A 162 -1.45 17.92 -11.63
CA GLY A 162 -0.09 18.10 -12.12
C GLY A 162 0.88 18.47 -11.00
N LYS A 163 2.16 18.09 -11.17
CA LYS A 163 3.17 18.21 -10.11
C LYS A 163 3.31 19.62 -9.55
N ASN A 164 3.17 20.61 -10.44
CA ASN A 164 3.24 22.04 -10.15
C ASN A 164 1.86 22.73 -10.15
N GLY A 165 0.78 21.95 -10.15
CA GLY A 165 -0.58 22.49 -10.09
C GLY A 165 -0.90 23.07 -8.71
N PRO A 166 -1.86 24.00 -8.63
CA PRO A 166 -2.30 24.55 -7.35
C PRO A 166 -2.97 23.46 -6.51
N ASP A 167 -2.74 23.51 -5.19
CA ASP A 167 -3.47 22.67 -4.25
C ASP A 167 -4.96 23.02 -4.28
N ARG A 168 -5.78 21.98 -4.34
CA ARG A 168 -7.25 22.10 -4.37
C ARG A 168 -7.85 22.32 -2.99
N TYR A 169 -7.10 21.98 -1.95
CA TYR A 169 -7.51 22.09 -0.56
C TYR A 169 -6.60 23.05 0.18
N LYS A 170 -7.17 23.88 1.06
CA LYS A 170 -6.42 24.88 1.82
C LYS A 170 -5.37 24.28 2.77
N ASN A 171 -5.58 23.03 3.21
CA ASN A 171 -4.69 22.29 4.08
C ASN A 171 -5.01 20.79 4.05
N GLU A 172 -4.12 19.99 4.63
CA GLU A 172 -4.23 18.53 4.70
C GLU A 172 -5.51 18.06 5.40
N TYR A 173 -5.96 18.76 6.45
CA TYR A 173 -7.19 18.40 7.16
C TYR A 173 -8.43 18.54 6.28
N LYS A 174 -8.52 19.61 5.48
CA LYS A 174 -9.62 19.80 4.52
C LYS A 174 -9.59 18.76 3.40
N TYR A 175 -8.41 18.39 2.93
CA TYR A 175 -8.25 17.25 2.02
C TYR A 175 -8.75 15.94 2.66
N SER A 176 -8.30 15.62 3.87
CA SER A 176 -8.74 14.42 4.61
C SER A 176 -10.26 14.40 4.80
N CYS A 177 -10.88 15.56 5.04
CA CYS A 177 -12.33 15.68 5.14
C CYS A 177 -13.07 15.36 3.83
N ALA A 178 -12.50 15.76 2.68
CA ALA A 178 -13.06 15.45 1.37
C ALA A 178 -12.95 13.95 1.08
N VAL A 179 -11.76 13.38 1.28
CA VAL A 179 -11.51 11.94 1.08
C VAL A 179 -12.42 11.08 1.95
N ARG A 180 -12.49 11.32 3.26
CA ARG A 180 -13.37 10.57 4.17
C ARG A 180 -14.86 10.85 3.95
N GLY A 181 -15.18 11.88 3.17
CA GLY A 181 -16.53 12.21 2.74
C GLY A 181 -16.98 11.43 1.51
N ASP A 182 -16.07 10.76 0.82
CA ASP A 182 -16.36 9.97 -0.38
C ASP A 182 -16.16 8.47 -0.12
N ARG A 183 -17.10 7.67 -0.60
CA ARG A 183 -17.19 6.24 -0.28
C ARG A 183 -16.00 5.43 -0.81
N ASN A 184 -15.60 5.69 -2.05
CA ASN A 184 -14.56 4.88 -2.70
C ASN A 184 -13.17 5.45 -2.40
N ALA A 185 -13.04 6.79 -2.42
CA ALA A 185 -11.78 7.46 -2.12
C ALA A 185 -11.31 7.19 -0.68
N SER A 186 -12.23 7.11 0.28
CA SER A 186 -11.87 6.81 1.68
C SER A 186 -11.22 5.45 1.84
N VAL A 187 -11.74 4.40 1.18
CA VAL A 187 -11.14 3.06 1.20
C VAL A 187 -9.82 3.05 0.45
N ALA A 188 -9.80 3.56 -0.78
CA ALA A 188 -8.58 3.62 -1.60
C ALA A 188 -7.44 4.36 -0.87
N LYS A 189 -7.73 5.48 -0.19
CA LYS A 189 -6.72 6.24 0.54
C LYS A 189 -6.16 5.49 1.75
N MET A 190 -6.92 4.58 2.36
CA MET A 190 -6.41 3.75 3.43
C MET A 190 -5.44 2.68 2.91
N PHE A 191 -5.68 2.08 1.74
CA PHE A 191 -4.70 1.21 1.08
C PHE A 191 -3.43 1.97 0.68
N ASP A 192 -3.58 3.16 0.07
CA ASP A 192 -2.44 4.03 -0.23
C ASP A 192 -1.64 4.37 1.03
N ARG A 193 -2.33 4.73 2.12
CA ARG A 193 -1.66 5.02 3.39
C ARG A 193 -0.92 3.80 3.96
N ALA A 194 -1.56 2.63 3.97
CA ALA A 194 -0.92 1.40 4.43
C ALA A 194 0.36 1.13 3.62
N HIS A 195 0.25 1.17 2.28
CA HIS A 195 1.38 0.95 1.38
C HIS A 195 2.52 1.93 1.62
N ASN A 196 2.19 3.21 1.78
CA ASN A 196 3.19 4.23 2.01
C ASN A 196 3.93 4.03 3.32
N VAL A 197 3.24 3.67 4.42
CA VAL A 197 3.91 3.39 5.70
C VAL A 197 4.87 2.21 5.59
N MET A 198 4.45 1.11 4.95
CA MET A 198 5.31 -0.08 4.76
C MET A 198 6.59 0.22 3.98
N THR A 199 6.50 1.11 3.00
CA THR A 199 7.62 1.44 2.10
C THR A 199 8.48 2.60 2.62
N LEU A 200 8.21 3.13 3.83
CA LEU A 200 9.04 4.16 4.46
C LEU A 200 10.43 3.63 4.81
N VAL A 201 10.49 2.41 5.34
CA VAL A 201 11.75 1.77 5.76
C VAL A 201 12.63 1.49 4.54
N GLY A 202 13.92 1.80 4.65
CA GLY A 202 14.90 1.67 3.58
C GLY A 202 14.85 2.79 2.53
N VAL A 203 13.82 3.64 2.53
CA VAL A 203 13.63 4.72 1.55
C VAL A 203 13.73 6.11 2.19
N LYS A 204 13.29 6.28 3.43
CA LYS A 204 13.25 7.57 4.14
C LYS A 204 14.18 7.59 5.35
N ASP A 205 14.70 8.78 5.66
CA ASP A 205 15.44 9.01 6.90
C ASP A 205 14.52 8.93 8.14
N LYS A 206 15.10 8.64 9.31
CA LYS A 206 14.36 8.42 10.56
C LYS A 206 13.42 9.58 10.93
N LEU A 207 13.83 10.82 10.67
CA LEU A 207 13.01 12.01 10.96
C LEU A 207 11.76 12.07 10.06
N LYS A 208 11.92 11.79 8.77
CA LYS A 208 10.79 11.69 7.83
C LYS A 208 9.86 10.54 8.18
N ILE A 209 10.39 9.40 8.61
CA ILE A 209 9.55 8.28 9.08
C ILE A 209 8.73 8.71 10.29
N ALA A 210 9.36 9.30 11.31
CA ALA A 210 8.66 9.77 12.52
C ALA A 210 7.58 10.81 12.21
N ASP A 211 7.86 11.79 11.36
CA ASP A 211 6.88 12.79 10.93
C ASP A 211 5.71 12.16 10.17
N TYR A 212 5.99 11.23 9.24
CA TYR A 212 4.95 10.57 8.45
C TYR A 212 4.06 9.66 9.29
N THR A 213 4.64 8.87 10.21
CA THR A 213 3.88 7.97 11.07
C THR A 213 3.03 8.73 12.09
N ALA A 214 3.54 9.83 12.66
CA ALA A 214 2.77 10.73 13.54
C ALA A 214 1.55 11.32 12.81
N LYS A 215 1.74 11.87 11.60
CA LYS A 215 0.65 12.38 10.76
C LYS A 215 -0.34 11.28 10.39
N THR A 216 0.15 10.07 10.14
CA THR A 216 -0.68 8.91 9.84
C THR A 216 -1.59 8.59 11.00
N LEU A 217 -1.07 8.41 12.21
CA LEU A 217 -1.87 8.09 13.39
C LEU A 217 -2.92 9.16 13.69
N GLN A 218 -2.56 10.44 13.56
CA GLN A 218 -3.48 11.55 13.78
C GLN A 218 -4.68 11.49 12.82
N LEU A 219 -4.42 11.37 11.51
CA LEU A 219 -5.47 11.42 10.50
C LEU A 219 -6.23 10.10 10.37
N GLN A 220 -5.58 8.98 10.67
CA GLN A 220 -6.16 7.64 10.52
C GLN A 220 -7.33 7.43 11.47
N HIS A 221 -7.20 7.82 12.75
CA HIS A 221 -8.30 7.69 13.70
C HIS A 221 -9.55 8.45 13.20
N ASP A 222 -9.34 9.71 12.84
CA ASP A 222 -10.37 10.61 12.32
C ASP A 222 -10.98 10.12 11.00
N ASN A 223 -10.20 9.44 10.17
CA ASN A 223 -10.68 8.88 8.91
C ASN A 223 -11.53 7.64 9.14
N VAL A 224 -11.08 6.72 10.01
CA VAL A 224 -11.81 5.48 10.32
C VAL A 224 -13.12 5.79 11.01
N GLU A 225 -13.11 6.62 12.05
CA GLU A 225 -14.32 6.97 12.80
C GLU A 225 -15.34 7.68 11.90
N ALA A 226 -14.92 8.74 11.20
CA ALA A 226 -15.84 9.52 10.38
C ALA A 226 -16.31 8.79 9.12
N ALA A 227 -15.43 8.01 8.45
CA ALA A 227 -15.82 7.25 7.28
C ALA A 227 -16.73 6.07 7.66
N SER A 228 -16.45 5.36 8.75
CA SER A 228 -17.33 4.27 9.23
C SER A 228 -18.70 4.78 9.65
N SER A 229 -18.77 5.98 10.25
CA SER A 229 -20.05 6.60 10.58
C SER A 229 -20.88 6.95 9.33
N LYS A 230 -20.23 7.38 8.24
CA LYS A 230 -20.91 7.72 6.98
C LYS A 230 -21.23 6.51 6.10
N PHE A 231 -20.36 5.50 6.13
CA PHE A 231 -20.42 4.30 5.30
C PHE A 231 -20.37 3.05 6.19
N PRO A 232 -21.38 2.83 7.04
CA PRO A 232 -21.35 1.79 8.07
C PRO A 232 -21.23 0.38 7.49
N ALA A 233 -21.72 0.13 6.27
CA ALA A 233 -21.53 -1.15 5.60
C ALA A 233 -20.05 -1.51 5.37
N GLN A 234 -19.17 -0.50 5.26
CA GLN A 234 -17.73 -0.66 5.02
C GLN A 234 -16.90 -0.59 6.33
N GLU A 235 -17.53 -0.56 7.51
CA GLU A 235 -16.82 -0.45 8.80
C GLU A 235 -15.77 -1.55 8.99
N SER A 236 -16.06 -2.77 8.54
CA SER A 236 -15.15 -3.91 8.68
C SER A 236 -13.81 -3.69 7.97
N ILE A 237 -13.82 -3.19 6.72
CA ILE A 237 -12.59 -2.92 5.98
C ILE A 237 -11.81 -1.74 6.58
N TYR A 238 -12.50 -0.71 7.06
CA TYR A 238 -11.85 0.42 7.74
C TYR A 238 -11.13 -0.02 9.02
N LYS A 239 -11.77 -0.88 9.84
CA LYS A 239 -11.14 -1.41 11.06
C LYS A 239 -9.97 -2.34 10.75
N THR A 240 -10.09 -3.20 9.74
CA THR A 240 -8.98 -4.06 9.28
C THR A 240 -7.77 -3.22 8.86
N LEU A 241 -7.99 -2.22 7.99
CA LEU A 241 -6.93 -1.31 7.55
C LEU A 241 -6.39 -0.46 8.70
N GLN A 242 -7.24 -0.13 9.69
CA GLN A 242 -6.80 0.60 10.87
C GLN A 242 -5.75 -0.20 11.65
N GLN A 243 -6.07 -1.47 11.92
CA GLN A 243 -5.19 -2.36 12.65
C GLN A 243 -3.87 -2.56 11.89
N LEU A 244 -3.94 -2.78 10.58
CA LEU A 244 -2.75 -2.95 9.76
C LEU A 244 -1.82 -1.73 9.85
N ILE A 245 -2.33 -0.53 9.55
CA ILE A 245 -1.52 0.70 9.58
C ILE A 245 -0.89 0.91 10.98
N ARG A 246 -1.58 0.58 12.07
CA ARG A 246 -1.03 0.68 13.42
C ARG A 246 0.18 -0.24 13.62
N GLN A 247 0.11 -1.46 13.10
CA GLN A 247 1.21 -2.42 13.17
C GLN A 247 2.39 -1.97 12.32
N GLU A 248 2.15 -1.46 11.11
CA GLU A 248 3.22 -0.91 10.26
C GLU A 248 3.90 0.31 10.89
N VAL A 249 3.14 1.16 11.58
CA VAL A 249 3.71 2.25 12.38
C VAL A 249 4.56 1.71 13.54
N GLN A 250 4.16 0.62 14.19
CA GLN A 250 4.99 -0.03 15.22
C GLN A 250 6.30 -0.58 14.63
N THR A 251 6.25 -1.23 13.47
CA THR A 251 7.44 -1.69 12.74
C THR A 251 8.37 -0.52 12.38
N CYS A 252 7.81 0.60 11.91
CA CYS A 252 8.58 1.83 11.67
C CYS A 252 9.20 2.41 12.96
N TYR A 253 8.46 2.39 14.08
CA TYR A 253 8.97 2.87 15.37
C TYR A 253 10.10 1.99 15.89
N TYR A 254 9.94 0.68 15.76
CA TYR A 254 10.99 -0.29 16.04
C TYR A 254 12.26 0.02 15.25
N TYR A 255 12.15 0.26 13.94
CA TYR A 255 13.27 0.71 13.10
C TYR A 255 13.92 2.03 13.57
N ILE A 256 13.10 2.99 14.03
CA ILE A 256 13.62 4.28 14.51
C ILE A 256 14.43 4.10 15.80
N VAL A 257 13.88 3.35 16.77
CA VAL A 257 14.35 3.27 18.15
C VAL A 257 15.37 2.16 18.39
N ASP A 258 15.18 0.99 17.78
CA ASP A 258 15.81 -0.25 18.22
C ASP A 258 16.97 -0.67 17.31
N THR A 259 18.09 0.04 17.36
CA THR A 259 19.34 -0.42 16.74
C THR A 259 19.92 -1.70 17.39
N GLY A 260 19.12 -2.59 18.00
CA GLY A 260 19.65 -3.68 18.85
C GLY A 260 18.79 -4.94 19.10
N LYS A 261 17.46 -4.94 19.04
CA LYS A 261 16.72 -6.22 18.93
C LYS A 261 16.53 -6.59 17.46
N LYS A 262 16.54 -7.89 17.18
CA LYS A 262 16.10 -8.47 15.91
C LYS A 262 14.61 -8.80 16.05
N ILE A 263 13.76 -8.42 15.10
CA ILE A 263 12.49 -9.12 14.92
C ILE A 263 12.90 -10.53 14.51
N THR A 264 12.64 -11.50 15.37
CA THR A 264 13.05 -12.89 15.14
C THR A 264 11.89 -13.70 14.61
N ASP A 265 12.16 -14.84 13.99
CA ASP A 265 11.13 -15.79 13.56
C ASP A 265 10.32 -16.38 14.75
N ASN A 266 10.73 -16.09 16.00
CA ASN A 266 9.99 -16.41 17.22
C ASN A 266 9.00 -15.31 17.65
N ASP A 267 9.08 -14.11 17.05
CA ASP A 267 8.02 -13.13 17.18
C ASP A 267 6.85 -13.69 16.38
N ASP A 268 5.80 -14.10 17.09
CA ASP A 268 4.63 -14.74 16.49
C ASP A 268 3.84 -13.71 15.68
N LEU A 269 4.34 -13.43 14.47
CA LEU A 269 3.73 -12.52 13.51
C LEU A 269 2.33 -13.03 13.14
N ASP A 270 2.10 -14.35 13.18
CA ASP A 270 0.81 -15.00 12.94
C ASP A 270 -0.24 -14.64 13.99
N ILE A 271 0.14 -14.54 15.27
CA ILE A 271 -0.74 -13.99 16.32
C ILE A 271 -1.02 -12.50 16.09
N ALA A 272 -0.07 -11.77 15.50
CA ALA A 272 -0.22 -10.36 15.19
C ALA A 272 -0.97 -10.09 13.87
N MET A 273 -1.17 -11.08 13.00
CA MET A 273 -1.81 -10.86 11.69
C MET A 273 -3.31 -10.52 11.84
N PRO A 274 -3.84 -9.57 11.05
CA PRO A 274 -5.28 -9.35 11.00
C PRO A 274 -6.01 -10.64 10.63
N GLN A 275 -6.85 -11.15 11.54
CA GLN A 275 -7.62 -12.39 11.31
C GLN A 275 -8.56 -12.31 10.09
N LYS A 276 -8.79 -11.13 9.53
CA LYS A 276 -9.60 -10.90 8.34
C LYS A 276 -8.86 -10.02 7.34
N GLY A 277 -8.82 -10.44 6.07
CA GLY A 277 -8.51 -9.58 4.92
C GLY A 277 -7.07 -9.54 4.42
N PHE A 278 -6.07 -9.93 5.24
CA PHE A 278 -4.64 -9.94 4.84
C PHE A 278 -3.89 -11.24 5.12
N LYS A 279 -4.43 -12.11 5.98
CA LYS A 279 -3.80 -13.36 6.42
C LYS A 279 -3.29 -14.24 5.27
N ASP A 280 -4.05 -14.28 4.17
CA ASP A 280 -3.76 -15.20 3.07
C ASP A 280 -2.96 -14.55 1.93
N LEU A 281 -2.52 -13.29 2.07
CA LEU A 281 -1.65 -12.68 1.07
C LEU A 281 -0.34 -13.49 0.93
N PRO A 282 0.22 -13.57 -0.28
CA PRO A 282 1.55 -14.14 -0.49
C PRO A 282 2.58 -13.49 0.44
N LEU A 283 3.48 -14.29 0.98
CA LEU A 283 4.41 -13.87 2.04
C LEU A 283 5.19 -12.60 1.68
N GLY A 284 5.75 -12.49 0.47
CA GLY A 284 6.50 -11.30 0.04
C GLY A 284 5.64 -10.08 -0.34
N LEU A 285 4.32 -10.18 -0.27
CA LEU A 285 3.42 -9.03 -0.27
C LEU A 285 2.75 -8.79 1.07
N HIS A 286 2.96 -9.68 2.05
CA HIS A 286 2.34 -9.54 3.34
C HIS A 286 2.91 -8.28 4.00
N PRO A 287 2.06 -7.30 4.36
CA PRO A 287 2.51 -5.99 4.84
C PRO A 287 3.61 -6.03 5.91
N LEU A 288 3.40 -6.85 6.94
CA LEU A 288 4.34 -6.97 8.06
C LEU A 288 5.68 -7.59 7.63
N ILE A 289 5.65 -8.52 6.66
CA ILE A 289 6.85 -9.18 6.16
C ILE A 289 7.65 -8.20 5.32
N VAL A 290 7.01 -7.49 4.39
CA VAL A 290 7.64 -6.47 3.55
C VAL A 290 8.32 -5.40 4.41
N ALA A 291 7.63 -4.92 5.44
CA ALA A 291 8.21 -3.94 6.35
C ALA A 291 9.38 -4.53 7.17
N ALA A 292 9.25 -5.75 7.69
CA ALA A 292 10.31 -6.42 8.46
C ALA A 292 11.55 -6.73 7.61
N GLU A 293 11.39 -7.22 6.38
CA GLU A 293 12.52 -7.49 5.46
C GLU A 293 13.26 -6.22 5.07
N ARG A 294 12.55 -5.12 4.80
CA ARG A 294 13.20 -3.82 4.54
C ARG A 294 14.04 -3.33 5.71
N ILE A 295 13.62 -3.63 6.96
CA ILE A 295 14.45 -3.38 8.15
C ILE A 295 15.72 -4.24 8.09
N ARG A 296 15.57 -5.55 7.84
CA ARG A 296 16.68 -6.52 7.78
C ARG A 296 17.71 -6.16 6.71
N HIS A 297 17.29 -5.88 5.47
CA HIS A 297 18.20 -5.52 4.37
C HIS A 297 18.97 -4.22 4.60
N THR A 298 18.41 -3.26 5.34
CA THR A 298 19.09 -1.99 5.64
C THR A 298 20.18 -2.15 6.71
N TYR A 299 20.08 -3.21 7.54
CA TYR A 299 21.04 -3.52 8.61
C TYR A 299 21.44 -5.00 8.56
N PRO A 300 22.30 -5.40 7.60
CA PRO A 300 22.78 -6.78 7.52
C PRO A 300 23.68 -7.11 8.72
N ASP A 301 23.10 -7.64 9.81
CA ASP A 301 23.72 -8.23 11.00
C ASP A 301 24.94 -7.50 11.64
N THR A 302 25.20 -6.21 11.35
CA THR A 302 26.45 -5.52 11.76
C THR A 302 26.56 -5.17 13.26
N HIS A 303 25.67 -5.64 14.14
CA HIS A 303 25.82 -5.43 15.59
C HIS A 303 25.62 -6.67 16.46
N LEU A 304 25.53 -7.87 15.88
CA LEU A 304 25.73 -9.10 16.64
C LEU A 304 27.21 -9.50 16.60
N ALA A 305 28.09 -8.56 16.99
CA ALA A 305 29.29 -9.01 17.67
C ALA A 305 28.78 -9.60 18.98
N GLU A 306 28.70 -10.92 19.01
CA GLU A 306 28.58 -11.69 20.24
C GLU A 306 29.60 -11.10 21.24
N ASN A 307 29.12 -10.35 22.23
CA ASN A 307 29.84 -10.25 23.49
C ASN A 307 29.65 -11.60 24.21
N ASN A 308 30.22 -12.64 23.62
CA ASN A 308 30.74 -13.80 24.31
C ASN A 308 32.06 -13.37 24.95
N ASP A 309 31.96 -12.53 25.98
CA ASP A 309 33.00 -12.45 26.99
C ASP A 309 32.33 -12.72 28.34
N ALA A 310 32.46 -13.97 28.73
CA ALA A 310 32.41 -14.39 30.11
C ALA A 310 33.49 -13.60 30.89
N ASP A 311 33.08 -12.60 31.66
CA ASP A 311 33.67 -12.28 32.96
C ASP A 311 32.82 -11.21 33.67
N ILE A 312 31.71 -11.65 34.28
CA ILE A 312 31.11 -10.91 35.39
C ILE A 312 31.83 -11.37 36.66
N ASP A 313 33.01 -10.80 36.88
CA ASP A 313 33.56 -10.74 38.22
C ASP A 313 34.44 -9.49 38.37
N GLN A 314 33.81 -8.36 38.67
CA GLN A 314 34.43 -7.36 39.54
C GLN A 314 33.39 -6.40 40.13
N LYS A 315 33.14 -6.65 41.41
CA LYS A 315 32.71 -5.70 42.44
C LYS A 315 33.16 -4.27 42.12
N ASN A 316 32.22 -3.34 42.09
CA ASN A 316 32.48 -2.02 42.66
C ASN A 316 31.23 -1.44 43.31
N ASN A 317 31.46 -1.06 44.56
CA ASN A 317 30.55 -0.48 45.53
C ASN A 317 29.88 0.79 45.01
N TYR A 318 28.56 0.88 45.12
CA TYR A 318 27.91 2.17 45.34
C TYR A 318 27.36 2.18 46.77
N SER A 319 28.12 2.84 47.64
CA SER A 319 27.68 3.35 48.93
C SER A 319 26.73 4.52 48.70
N ASN A 320 25.69 4.57 49.53
CA ASN A 320 24.87 5.75 49.79
C ASN A 320 25.76 6.97 50.13
N ASP A 321 25.38 8.16 49.69
CA ASP A 321 24.85 9.20 50.59
C ASP A 321 24.56 10.54 49.86
N ASP A 322 23.47 11.16 50.31
CA ASP A 322 23.16 12.59 50.44
C ASP A 322 22.77 13.49 49.25
N ASN A 323 21.43 13.57 49.09
CA ASN A 323 20.52 14.73 49.27
C ASN A 323 20.68 16.05 48.45
N PRO A 324 19.55 16.76 48.19
CA PRO A 324 19.32 17.69 47.10
C PRO A 324 19.59 19.14 47.47
N ASN A 325 19.79 19.99 46.45
CA ASN A 325 19.44 21.41 46.55
C ASN A 325 19.28 22.03 45.15
N PHE A 326 18.04 22.32 44.76
CA PHE A 326 17.77 23.30 43.69
C PHE A 326 16.74 24.31 44.21
N SER A 327 17.25 25.48 44.57
CA SER A 327 16.51 26.73 44.66
C SER A 327 17.35 27.83 44.05
N GLN A 328 17.02 28.25 42.82
CA GLN A 328 16.67 29.62 42.43
C GLN A 328 16.43 29.69 40.91
#